data_AF-A0A962SWL3-F1
#
_entry.id   AF-A0A962SWL3-F1
#
_cell.length_a   1.000
_cell.length_b   1.000
_cell.length_c   1.000
_cell.angle_alpha   90.00
_cell.angle_beta   90.00
_cell.angle_gamma   90.00
#
_symmetry.space_group_name_H-M   'P 1'
#
loop_
_entity.id
_entity.type
_entity.pdbx_description
1 polymer ?
#
loop_
_entity_poly.entity_id
_entity_poly.type
_entity_poly.pdbx_seq_one_letter_code
_entity_poly.pdbx_strand_id
1 'polypeptide(L)'
;TLIRLYQDHEPVACHPRQTRPGDRVTLPDHLPPEALAWSLHDTQWCLQQAERIGPSCHTLLHTLFADRVLVHLRAAQGLLRLEQFYGAPRLEAACARALDAGSPRYRTVKTILAKNLEQEPALDVATPLPATYTQGGRFCRNPQTALH
;
A
#
# COMPACT_ATOMS: atom_id res chain seq x y z
N THR A 1 4.69 -37.48 5.37
CA THR A 1 5.68 -37.95 6.36
C THR A 1 6.07 -36.79 7.25
N LEU A 2 6.34 -37.01 8.54
CA LEU A 2 6.81 -35.97 9.46
C LEU A 2 8.33 -36.14 9.67
N ILE A 3 9.06 -35.03 9.78
CA ILE A 3 10.47 -34.98 10.16
C ILE A 3 10.53 -34.52 11.62
N ARG A 4 11.21 -35.26 12.49
CA ARG A 4 11.43 -34.90 13.88
C ARG A 4 12.87 -34.49 14.08
N LEU A 5 13.09 -33.36 14.76
CA LEU A 5 14.41 -32.90 15.19
C LEU A 5 14.60 -33.31 16.65
N TYR A 6 15.80 -33.82 16.96
CA TYR A 6 16.16 -34.27 18.30
C TYR A 6 17.41 -33.53 18.78
N GLN A 7 17.43 -33.19 20.06
CA GLN A 7 18.61 -32.72 20.78
C GLN A 7 18.74 -33.60 22.03
N ASP A 8 19.92 -34.18 22.26
CA ASP A 8 20.17 -35.08 23.40
C ASP A 8 19.14 -36.21 23.56
N HIS A 9 18.72 -36.79 22.43
CA HIS A 9 17.68 -37.84 22.34
C HIS A 9 16.27 -37.42 22.74
N GLU A 10 16.04 -36.14 23.02
CA GLU A 10 14.70 -35.58 23.25
C GLU A 10 14.17 -34.90 21.98
N PRO A 11 12.90 -35.10 21.60
CA PRO A 11 12.31 -34.45 20.43
C PRO A 11 12.08 -32.96 20.70
N VAL A 12 12.76 -32.10 19.94
CA VAL A 12 12.66 -30.63 20.08
C VAL A 12 11.71 -29.98 19.07
N ALA A 13 11.46 -30.61 17.92
CA ALA A 13 10.53 -30.08 16.91
C ALA A 13 10.01 -31.17 15.96
N CYS A 14 8.82 -30.96 15.39
CA CYS A 14 8.23 -31.82 14.37
C CYS A 14 7.72 -31.00 13.17
N HIS A 15 8.20 -31.29 11.96
CA HIS A 15 7.82 -30.58 10.74
C HIS A 15 7.17 -31.52 9.72
N PRO A 16 6.22 -31.03 8.90
CA PRO A 16 5.77 -31.75 7.72
C PRO A 16 6.92 -31.87 6.70
N ARG A 17 7.19 -33.10 6.24
CA ARG A 17 8.18 -33.36 5.18
C ARG A 17 7.72 -32.71 3.89
N GLN A 18 8.50 -31.76 3.40
CA GLN A 18 8.29 -31.18 2.08
C GLN A 18 8.66 -32.18 0.98
N THR A 19 7.97 -32.12 -0.15
CA THR A 19 8.11 -33.09 -1.25
C THR A 19 8.76 -32.49 -2.49
N ARG A 20 8.85 -31.16 -2.62
CA ARG A 20 9.47 -30.50 -3.76
C ARG A 20 10.82 -29.87 -3.37
N PRO A 21 11.83 -29.94 -4.25
CA PRO A 21 13.09 -29.22 -4.04
C PRO A 21 12.85 -27.70 -3.95
N GLY A 22 13.39 -27.07 -2.90
CA GLY A 22 13.28 -25.62 -2.67
C GLY A 22 12.12 -25.17 -1.78
N ASP A 23 11.22 -26.06 -1.37
CA ASP A 23 10.16 -25.74 -0.42
C ASP A 23 10.74 -25.40 0.96
N ARG A 24 10.25 -24.31 1.55
CA ARG A 24 10.60 -23.87 2.90
C ARG A 24 9.33 -23.73 3.71
N VAL A 25 9.30 -24.33 4.90
CA VAL A 25 8.20 -24.20 5.85
C VAL A 25 8.77 -23.80 7.20
N THR A 26 8.33 -22.65 7.70
CA THR A 26 8.64 -22.17 9.04
C THR A 26 7.41 -22.38 9.91
N LEU A 27 7.57 -23.05 11.05
CA LEU A 27 6.49 -23.21 12.01
C LEU A 27 6.43 -21.97 12.91
N PRO A 28 5.23 -21.46 13.24
CA PRO A 28 5.05 -20.33 14.16
C PRO A 28 5.84 -20.46 15.46
N ASP A 29 5.86 -21.66 16.06
CA ASP A 29 6.54 -21.95 17.32
C ASP A 29 8.07 -21.72 17.29
N HIS A 30 8.66 -21.64 16.11
CA HIS A 30 10.09 -21.37 15.91
C HIS A 30 10.37 -19.97 15.36
N LEU A 31 9.33 -19.17 15.08
CA LEU A 31 9.54 -17.77 14.72
C LEU A 31 9.94 -16.97 15.97
N PRO A 32 10.95 -16.09 15.87
CA PRO A 32 11.21 -15.14 16.94
C PRO A 32 9.97 -14.25 17.17
N PRO A 33 9.74 -13.78 18.40
CA PRO A 33 8.49 -13.13 18.80
C PRO A 33 8.13 -11.91 17.94
N GLU A 34 9.12 -11.13 17.52
CA GLU A 34 8.93 -9.99 16.61
C GLU A 34 8.38 -10.41 15.23
N ALA A 35 8.91 -11.50 14.68
CA ALA A 35 8.48 -12.01 13.38
C ALA A 35 7.12 -12.73 13.48
N LEU A 36 6.81 -13.35 14.62
CA LEU A 36 5.49 -13.90 14.91
C LEU A 36 4.44 -12.80 14.99
N ALA A 37 4.70 -11.72 15.72
CA ALA A 37 3.80 -10.57 15.81
C ALA A 37 3.46 -10.00 14.42
N TRP A 38 4.47 -9.86 13.55
CA TRP A 38 4.28 -9.41 12.17
C TRP A 38 3.50 -10.41 11.31
N SER A 39 3.68 -11.72 11.54
CA SER A 39 2.92 -12.76 10.86
C SER A 39 1.45 -12.79 11.30
N LEU A 40 1.13 -12.29 12.50
CA LEU A 40 -0.22 -12.26 13.05
C LEU A 40 -1.01 -11.01 12.64
N HIS A 41 -0.38 -10.02 12.01
CA HIS A 41 -1.08 -8.83 11.53
C HIS A 41 -1.92 -9.12 10.30
N ASP A 42 -3.17 -9.46 10.56
CA ASP A 42 -4.20 -9.65 9.57
C ASP A 42 -4.75 -8.32 9.03
N THR A 43 -5.75 -8.45 8.15
CA THR A 43 -6.38 -7.32 7.46
C THR A 43 -7.15 -6.44 8.43
N GLN A 44 -7.78 -7.04 9.43
CA GLN A 44 -8.55 -6.33 10.45
C GLN A 44 -7.63 -5.48 11.31
N TRP A 45 -6.50 -6.04 11.75
CA TRP A 45 -5.48 -5.29 12.47
C TRP A 45 -4.97 -4.11 11.62
N CYS A 46 -4.72 -4.33 10.32
CA CYS A 46 -4.25 -3.26 9.44
C CYS A 46 -5.27 -2.11 9.34
N LEU A 47 -6.56 -2.42 9.21
CA LEU A 47 -7.63 -1.42 9.14
C LEU A 47 -7.76 -0.63 10.45
N GLN A 48 -7.66 -1.30 11.60
CA GLN A 48 -7.67 -0.65 12.92
C GLN A 48 -6.49 0.32 13.11
N GLN A 49 -5.29 -0.07 12.67
CA GLN A 49 -4.14 0.84 12.72
C GLN A 49 -4.30 2.02 11.78
N ALA A 50 -4.89 1.80 10.60
CA ALA A 50 -5.15 2.88 9.66
C ALA A 50 -6.15 3.91 10.21
N GLU A 51 -7.20 3.46 10.93
CA GLU A 51 -8.14 4.36 11.62
C GLU A 51 -7.44 5.24 12.66
N ARG A 52 -6.48 4.69 13.41
CA ARG A 52 -5.69 5.45 14.39
C ARG A 52 -4.83 6.54 13.72
N ILE A 53 -4.33 6.28 12.52
CA ILE A 53 -3.54 7.25 11.75
C ILE A 53 -4.44 8.35 11.17
N GLY A 54 -5.55 7.96 10.55
CA GLY A 54 -6.54 8.89 10.03
C GLY A 54 -7.45 8.33 8.92
N PRO A 55 -8.47 9.12 8.52
CA PRO A 55 -9.51 8.68 7.59
C PRO A 55 -8.99 8.38 6.17
N SER A 56 -7.99 9.12 5.70
CA SER A 56 -7.40 8.95 4.36
C SER A 56 -6.56 7.69 4.30
N CYS A 57 -5.78 7.42 5.35
CA CYS A 57 -5.05 6.18 5.51
C CYS A 57 -6.00 4.97 5.51
N HIS A 58 -7.09 5.03 6.30
CA HIS A 58 -8.11 3.99 6.33
C HIS A 58 -8.74 3.75 4.95
N THR A 59 -9.15 4.83 4.27
CA THR A 59 -9.75 4.76 2.92
C THR A 59 -8.77 4.15 1.91
N LEU A 60 -7.49 4.50 2.00
CA LEU A 60 -6.46 3.93 1.13
C LEU A 60 -6.28 2.43 1.38
N LEU A 61 -6.21 1.97 2.63
CA LEU A 61 -6.14 0.54 2.92
C LEU A 61 -7.41 -0.20 2.48
N HIS A 62 -8.59 0.39 2.70
CA HIS A 62 -9.85 -0.19 2.28
C HIS A 62 -9.91 -0.37 0.75
N THR A 63 -9.50 0.64 -0.02
CA THR A 63 -9.41 0.56 -1.49
C THR A 63 -8.36 -0.46 -1.95
N LEU A 64 -7.22 -0.55 -1.27
CA LEU A 64 -6.17 -1.53 -1.54
C LEU A 64 -6.64 -2.98 -1.30
N PHE A 65 -7.53 -3.20 -0.34
CA PHE A 65 -8.09 -4.52 -0.03
C PHE A 65 -9.29 -4.91 -0.89
N ALA A 66 -9.98 -3.98 -1.56
CA ALA A 66 -11.19 -4.27 -2.33
C ALA A 66 -11.00 -5.34 -3.43
N ASP A 67 -9.84 -5.39 -4.10
CA ASP A 67 -9.61 -6.31 -5.21
C ASP A 67 -8.97 -7.66 -4.81
N ARG A 68 -7.87 -7.62 -4.04
CA ARG A 68 -7.03 -8.80 -3.76
C ARG A 68 -6.37 -8.73 -2.39
N VAL A 69 -7.19 -8.79 -1.35
CA VAL A 69 -6.80 -8.70 0.07
C VAL A 69 -5.47 -9.40 0.41
N LEU A 70 -5.33 -10.70 0.13
CA LEU A 70 -4.14 -11.50 0.48
C LEU A 70 -2.86 -11.05 -0.23
N VAL A 71 -2.97 -10.53 -1.46
CA VAL A 71 -1.82 -10.01 -2.22
C VAL A 71 -1.34 -8.68 -1.63
N HIS A 72 -2.28 -7.90 -1.10
CA HIS A 72 -2.04 -6.54 -0.67
C HIS A 72 -1.71 -6.38 0.82
N LEU A 73 -1.82 -7.45 1.62
CA LEU A 73 -1.50 -7.42 3.05
C LEU A 73 -0.07 -6.90 3.33
N ARG A 74 0.92 -7.37 2.57
CA ARG A 74 2.32 -6.88 2.73
C ARG A 74 2.46 -5.40 2.39
N ALA A 75 1.71 -4.91 1.40
CA ALA A 75 1.74 -3.50 1.04
C ALA A 75 1.08 -2.64 2.12
N ALA A 76 -0.03 -3.11 2.70
CA ALA A 76 -0.71 -2.46 3.83
C ALA A 76 0.19 -2.40 5.08
N GLN A 77 0.78 -3.53 5.48
CA GLN A 77 1.74 -3.59 6.59
C GLN A 77 2.94 -2.66 6.33
N GLY A 78 3.46 -2.64 5.11
CA GLY A 78 4.54 -1.75 4.70
C GLY A 78 4.16 -0.27 4.78
N LEU A 79 2.91 0.07 4.47
CA LEU A 79 2.40 1.44 4.57
C LEU A 79 2.29 1.89 6.02
N LEU A 80 1.74 1.05 6.90
CA LEU A 80 1.65 1.34 8.33
C LEU A 80 3.03 1.50 8.96
N ARG A 81 4.03 0.72 8.52
CA ARG A 81 5.41 0.87 8.98
C ARG A 81 6.02 2.25 8.65
N LEU A 82 5.54 2.96 7.63
CA LEU A 82 6.01 4.31 7.31
C LEU A 82 5.72 5.30 8.43
N GLU A 83 4.70 5.05 9.26
CA GLU A 83 4.38 5.88 10.43
C GLU A 83 5.58 6.00 11.38
N GLN A 84 6.33 4.91 11.59
CA GLN A 84 7.50 4.90 12.47
C GLN A 84 8.63 5.82 12.00
N PHE A 85 8.69 6.11 10.69
CA PHE A 85 9.75 6.92 10.09
C PHE A 85 9.32 8.37 9.84
N TYR A 86 8.06 8.58 9.45
CA TYR A 86 7.56 9.90 9.01
C TYR A 86 6.53 10.50 9.98
N GLY A 87 6.00 9.71 10.90
CA GLY A 87 4.91 10.10 11.81
C GLY A 87 3.52 9.98 11.19
N ALA A 88 2.52 9.78 12.05
CA ALA A 88 1.11 9.71 11.68
C ALA A 88 0.60 10.92 10.84
N PRO A 89 0.86 12.19 11.22
CA PRO A 89 0.26 13.31 10.50
C PRO A 89 0.75 13.43 9.06
N ARG A 90 2.05 13.16 8.82
CA ARG A 90 2.62 13.19 7.47
C ARG A 90 2.14 12.02 6.63
N LEU A 91 2.04 10.84 7.23
CA LEU A 91 1.53 9.66 6.54
C LEU A 91 0.07 9.86 6.11
N GLU A 92 -0.77 10.44 6.97
CA GLU A 92 -2.16 10.75 6.66
C GLU A 92 -2.27 11.73 5.48
N ALA A 93 -1.51 12.83 5.50
CA ALA A 93 -1.49 13.79 4.39
C ALA A 93 -1.00 13.17 3.07
N ALA A 94 0.00 12.28 3.14
CA ALA A 94 0.48 11.57 1.96
C ALA A 94 -0.55 10.57 1.41
N CYS A 95 -1.34 9.93 2.28
CA CYS A 95 -2.45 9.06 1.87
C CYS A 95 -3.56 9.86 1.18
N ALA A 96 -3.92 11.03 1.72
CA ALA A 96 -4.88 11.94 1.10
C ALA A 96 -4.41 12.34 -0.31
N ARG A 97 -3.18 12.81 -0.45
CA ARG A 97 -2.61 13.20 -1.76
C ARG A 97 -2.54 12.03 -2.75
N ALA A 98 -2.29 10.81 -2.27
CA ALA A 98 -2.29 9.63 -3.13
C ALA A 98 -3.69 9.24 -3.63
N LEU A 99 -4.72 9.43 -2.80
CA LEU A 99 -6.12 9.24 -3.16
C LEU A 99 -6.57 10.29 -4.17
N ASP A 100 -6.23 11.56 -3.96
CA ASP A 100 -6.55 12.66 -4.88
C ASP A 100 -5.91 12.46 -6.26
N ALA A 101 -4.69 11.91 -6.30
CA ALA A 101 -4.00 11.54 -7.53
C ALA A 101 -4.56 10.27 -8.20
N GLY A 102 -5.58 9.61 -7.62
CA GLY A 102 -6.16 8.37 -8.15
C GLY A 102 -5.22 7.16 -8.10
N SER A 103 -4.18 7.20 -7.25
CA SER A 103 -3.17 6.14 -7.16
C SER A 103 -2.96 5.65 -5.72
N PRO A 104 -3.93 4.93 -5.13
CA PRO A 104 -3.87 4.39 -3.76
C PRO A 104 -2.94 3.17 -3.66
N ARG A 105 -1.63 3.40 -3.86
CA ARG A 105 -0.60 2.35 -3.83
C ARG A 105 0.51 2.73 -2.87
N TYR A 106 1.04 1.73 -2.16
CA TYR A 106 2.20 1.88 -1.27
C TYR A 106 3.36 2.66 -1.91
N ARG A 107 3.73 2.32 -3.17
CA ARG A 107 4.84 2.98 -3.87
C ARG A 107 4.59 4.48 -4.07
N THR A 108 3.35 4.87 -4.33
CA THR A 108 2.97 6.28 -4.52
C THR A 108 3.09 7.04 -3.21
N VAL A 109 2.50 6.53 -2.13
CA VAL A 109 2.62 7.11 -0.78
C VAL A 109 4.07 7.25 -0.33
N LYS A 110 4.88 6.19 -0.50
CA LYS A 110 6.32 6.23 -0.21
C LYS A 110 7.04 7.31 -1.01
N THR A 111 6.69 7.47 -2.29
CA THR A 111 7.32 8.47 -3.17
C THR A 111 6.94 9.89 -2.77
N ILE A 112 5.67 10.10 -2.39
CA ILE A 112 5.17 11.37 -1.86
C ILE A 112 5.96 11.76 -0.62
N LEU A 113 6.03 10.87 0.37
CA LEU A 113 6.76 11.11 1.62
C LEU A 113 8.26 11.32 1.41
N ALA A 114 8.90 10.53 0.55
CA ALA A 114 10.33 10.66 0.26
C ALA A 114 10.69 12.00 -0.39
N LYS A 115 9.75 12.58 -1.14
CA LYS A 115 9.91 13.88 -1.80
C LYS A 115 9.28 15.04 -1.03
N ASN A 116 8.68 14.78 0.13
CA ASN A 116 7.91 15.74 0.94
C ASN A 116 6.74 16.41 0.15
N LEU A 117 6.18 15.71 -0.84
CA LEU A 117 5.13 16.29 -1.68
C LEU A 117 3.83 16.50 -0.91
N GLU A 118 3.62 15.82 0.22
CA GLU A 118 2.44 16.04 1.06
C GLU A 118 2.39 17.45 1.68
N GLN A 119 3.51 18.18 1.68
CA GLN A 119 3.61 19.54 2.20
C GLN A 119 3.39 20.61 1.12
N GLU A 120 3.45 20.22 -0.15
CA GLU A 120 3.19 21.15 -1.24
C GLU A 120 1.69 21.47 -1.31
N PRO A 121 1.32 22.73 -1.55
CA PRO A 121 -0.08 23.06 -1.80
C PRO A 121 -0.62 22.18 -2.93
N ALA A 122 -1.88 21.76 -2.81
CA ALA A 122 -2.58 21.16 -3.92
C ALA A 122 -2.50 22.15 -5.10
N LEU A 123 -2.13 21.67 -6.28
CA LEU A 123 -2.21 22.49 -7.49
C LEU A 123 -3.66 22.94 -7.60
N ASP A 124 -3.92 24.23 -7.39
CA ASP A 124 -5.24 24.82 -7.61
C ASP A 124 -5.67 24.46 -9.03
N VAL A 125 -6.62 23.52 -9.14
CA VAL A 125 -7.23 23.12 -10.40
C VAL A 125 -8.23 24.21 -10.77
N ALA A 126 -7.71 25.38 -11.12
CA ALA A 126 -8.43 26.45 -11.79
C ALA A 126 -7.46 27.52 -12.29
N THR A 127 -6.35 27.14 -12.95
CA THR A 127 -5.81 28.09 -13.92
C THR A 127 -6.74 28.01 -15.13
N PRO A 128 -7.58 29.02 -15.41
CA PRO A 128 -8.38 28.99 -16.62
C PRO A 128 -7.41 28.85 -17.80
N LEU A 129 -7.66 27.84 -18.65
CA LEU A 129 -6.84 27.64 -19.84
C LEU A 129 -6.81 28.96 -20.63
N PRO A 130 -5.63 29.41 -21.11
CA PRO A 130 -5.54 30.66 -21.84
C PRO A 130 -6.50 30.66 -23.04
N ALA A 131 -6.99 31.84 -23.42
CA ALA A 131 -7.97 32.03 -24.50
C ALA A 131 -7.62 31.25 -25.78
N THR A 132 -6.33 31.08 -26.07
CA THR A 132 -5.80 30.28 -27.19
C THR A 132 -6.32 28.84 -27.24
N TYR A 133 -6.63 28.23 -26.09
CA TYR A 133 -7.15 26.87 -25.98
C TYR A 133 -8.67 26.80 -25.79
N THR A 134 -9.32 27.90 -25.40
CA THR A 134 -10.76 27.95 -25.12
C THR A 134 -11.58 28.60 -26.22
N GLN A 135 -10.96 29.43 -27.08
CA GLN A 135 -11.63 30.15 -28.16
C GLN A 135 -11.46 29.52 -29.54
N GLY A 136 -11.01 28.26 -29.60
CA GLY A 136 -10.73 27.56 -30.85
C GLY A 136 -9.36 27.96 -31.38
N GLY A 137 -8.38 27.08 -31.21
CA GLY A 137 -7.04 27.26 -31.76
C GLY A 137 -7.08 27.45 -33.29
N ARG A 138 -6.02 28.06 -33.84
CA ARG A 138 -5.89 28.39 -35.28
C ARG A 138 -6.13 27.21 -36.25
N PHE A 139 -6.02 25.97 -35.75
CA PHE A 139 -6.23 24.73 -36.50
C PHE A 139 -7.55 24.01 -36.17
N CYS A 140 -8.36 24.54 -35.25
CA CYS A 140 -9.69 24.01 -34.95
C CYS A 140 -10.60 24.30 -36.13
N ARG A 141 -10.85 23.30 -36.99
CA ARG A 141 -11.90 23.36 -38.00
C ARG A 141 -13.25 23.16 -37.31
N ASN A 142 -14.22 24.00 -37.62
CA ASN A 142 -15.57 23.84 -37.11
C ASN A 142 -16.14 22.49 -37.64
N PRO A 143 -16.56 21.56 -36.77
CA PRO A 143 -17.05 20.25 -37.20
C PRO A 143 -18.29 20.34 -38.10
N GLN A 144 -19.03 21.47 -38.07
CA GLN A 144 -20.17 21.71 -38.94
C GLN A 144 -19.76 21.97 -40.40
N THR A 145 -18.52 22.39 -40.65
CA THR A 145 -18.03 22.71 -42.01
C THR A 145 -17.27 21.56 -42.67
N ALA A 146 -17.08 20.43 -41.96
CA ALA A 146 -16.28 19.29 -42.42
C ALA A 146 -17.11 18.14 -43.03
N LEU A 147 -18.45 18.29 -43.12
CA LEU A 147 -19.38 17.24 -43.56
C LEU A 147 -20.13 17.58 -44.87
N HIS A 148 -19.60 18.50 -45.70
CA HIS A 148 -20.04 18.73 -47.07
C HIS A 148 -18.92 18.36 -48.04
#